data_AF-A0A970I2I8-F1
#
_entry.id   AF-A0A970I2I8-F1
#
_cell.length_a   1.000
_cell.length_b   1.000
_cell.length_c   1.000
_cell.angle_alpha   90.00
_cell.angle_beta   90.00
_cell.angle_gamma   90.00
#
_symmetry.space_group_name_H-M   'P 1'
#
loop_
_entity.id
_entity.type
_entity.pdbx_description
1 polymer ?
#
loop_
_entity_poly.entity_id
_entity_poly.type
_entity_poly.pdbx_seq_one_letter_code
_entity_poly.pdbx_strand_id
1 'polypeptide(L)'
;MIKIRINNIEMEAAAGETILSLARRAGISIPTLCHMDGVEHYTSCMVCMVRDNATNSYLPSCTALVSEGMDIDTSGEELVSIRKKAVELLLSEHRAECEAPCRVVCPAGYNIPLMNRLLASGEYDKASELVMSELDSRELRCLSCRGYCENACRRKKIDRQLSIRNIRIFIYQNLNLQEKQDQSAGVQEQPAELQDQSAGVQEQPAELQDQSAGLQEQPAELQDQSAGLPGNTGLKRTFSSRTGRIGEDELKEWLKECKGAEKRFENITDFHSAGEEAKNCMHCDCRASEDCRLRDLAQELGIRDRGRKVINAPLTKKINHRTGLIFEHAKCIKCGLCVRVCKDKKEEPGLCFINRGFESLISEPLTAEFDDILTTQADLCISVCPTGALSYFTGHNKTR
;
A
#
# COMPACT_ATOMS: atom_id res chain seq x y z
N MET A 1 -1.20 40.78 18.36
CA MET A 1 -0.21 39.75 17.96
C MET A 1 0.33 39.15 19.24
N ILE A 2 0.35 37.82 19.34
CA ILE A 2 0.86 37.08 20.50
C ILE A 2 2.28 36.64 20.18
N LYS A 3 3.24 36.80 21.10
CA LYS A 3 4.61 36.32 20.88
C LYS A 3 4.77 34.90 21.40
N ILE A 4 5.40 34.07 20.59
CA ILE A 4 5.67 32.66 20.85
C ILE A 4 7.00 32.29 20.21
N ARG A 5 7.65 31.26 20.76
CA ARG A 5 8.87 30.68 20.19
C ARG A 5 8.58 29.27 19.70
N ILE A 6 9.03 28.93 18.48
CA ILE A 6 9.01 27.55 17.96
C ILE A 6 10.42 27.19 17.49
N ASN A 7 10.99 26.10 18.03
CA ASN A 7 12.37 25.66 17.73
C ASN A 7 13.41 26.79 17.86
N ASN A 8 13.30 27.60 18.92
CA ASN A 8 14.12 28.80 19.17
C ASN A 8 13.91 29.98 18.19
N ILE A 9 12.94 29.92 17.29
CA ILE A 9 12.59 31.02 16.38
C ILE A 9 11.43 31.80 17.00
N GLU A 10 11.64 33.10 17.24
CA GLU A 10 10.58 34.00 17.69
C GLU A 10 9.61 34.31 16.55
N MET A 11 8.32 34.27 16.87
CA MET A 11 7.24 34.42 15.91
C MET A 11 6.07 35.16 16.52
N GLU A 12 5.30 35.82 15.65
CA GLU A 12 4.05 36.46 16.02
C GLU A 12 2.86 35.68 15.47
N ALA A 13 1.90 35.38 16.35
CA ALA A 13 0.67 34.68 16.03
C ALA A 13 -0.55 35.60 16.10
N ALA A 14 -1.56 35.30 15.28
CA ALA A 14 -2.88 35.89 15.44
C ALA A 14 -3.58 35.29 16.67
N ALA A 15 -4.44 36.08 17.33
CA ALA A 15 -5.24 35.58 18.44
C ALA A 15 -6.18 34.46 17.94
N GLY A 16 -6.19 33.31 18.63
CA GLY A 16 -6.97 32.14 18.22
C GLY A 16 -6.33 31.27 17.13
N GLU A 17 -5.11 31.56 16.69
CA GLU A 17 -4.34 30.69 15.79
C GLU A 17 -3.85 29.44 16.54
N THR A 18 -3.91 28.27 15.89
CA THR A 18 -3.36 27.03 16.47
C THR A 18 -1.85 26.95 16.26
N ILE A 19 -1.15 26.23 17.13
CA ILE A 19 0.31 26.01 17.00
C ILE A 19 0.65 25.40 15.62
N LEU A 20 -0.17 24.46 15.14
CA LEU A 20 0.03 23.82 13.84
C LEU A 20 -0.10 24.82 12.67
N SER A 21 -1.09 25.72 12.72
CA SER A 21 -1.30 26.72 11.66
C SER A 21 -0.12 27.69 11.59
N LEU A 22 0.33 28.15 12.76
CA LEU A 22 1.51 29.00 12.87
C LEU A 22 2.77 28.30 12.34
N ALA A 23 3.01 27.06 12.76
CA ALA A 23 4.16 26.27 12.32
C ALA A 23 4.17 26.09 10.79
N ARG A 24 3.02 25.81 10.18
CA ARG A 24 2.90 25.69 8.71
C ARG A 24 3.24 26.99 7.99
N ARG A 25 2.75 28.14 8.47
CA ARG A 25 3.10 29.46 7.92
C ARG A 25 4.60 29.77 8.08
N ALA A 26 5.23 29.22 9.11
CA ALA A 26 6.67 29.33 9.36
C ALA A 26 7.54 28.39 8.51
N GLY A 27 6.94 27.46 7.75
CA GLY A 27 7.67 26.38 7.07
C GLY A 27 8.18 25.28 8.01
N ILE A 28 7.68 25.21 9.26
CA ILE A 28 8.02 24.17 10.23
C ILE A 28 7.05 23.00 10.05
N SER A 29 7.60 21.83 9.70
CA SER A 29 6.83 20.62 9.49
C SER A 29 6.42 19.96 10.81
N ILE A 30 5.13 19.78 11.01
CA ILE A 30 4.57 18.95 12.09
C ILE A 30 3.67 17.89 11.45
N PRO A 31 3.90 16.59 11.70
CA PRO A 31 3.15 15.53 11.04
C PRO A 31 1.69 15.50 11.50
N THR A 32 0.80 15.18 10.58
CA THR A 32 -0.64 15.04 10.86
C THR A 32 -1.21 13.89 10.03
N LEU A 33 -2.20 13.18 10.59
CA LEU A 33 -2.99 12.18 9.86
C LEU A 33 -4.49 12.52 9.86
N CYS A 34 -5.02 13.08 10.95
CA CYS A 34 -6.44 13.44 11.08
C CYS A 34 -6.72 14.94 10.90
N HIS A 35 -5.71 15.78 10.66
CA HIS A 35 -5.93 17.22 10.46
C HIS A 35 -6.21 17.55 8.98
N MET A 36 -7.14 18.47 8.76
CA MET A 36 -7.44 19.10 7.47
C MET A 36 -7.92 20.53 7.74
N ASP A 37 -7.47 21.47 6.93
CA ASP A 37 -7.87 22.88 7.04
C ASP A 37 -9.32 23.06 6.59
N GLY A 38 -10.07 23.93 7.28
CA GLY A 38 -11.46 24.27 6.91
C GLY A 38 -12.53 23.30 7.42
N VAL A 39 -12.17 22.25 8.17
CA VAL A 39 -13.13 21.32 8.80
C VAL A 39 -12.99 21.32 10.32
N GLU A 40 -14.08 21.01 11.03
CA GLU A 40 -14.09 20.92 12.50
C GLU A 40 -12.98 20.00 13.01
N HIS A 41 -12.28 20.33 14.09
CA HIS A 41 -11.12 19.54 14.51
C HIS A 41 -11.52 18.26 15.27
N TYR A 42 -10.83 17.14 15.00
CA TYR A 42 -10.97 15.89 15.76
C TYR A 42 -9.59 15.29 16.07
N THR A 43 -9.20 15.32 17.35
CA THR A 43 -7.87 14.91 17.82
C THR A 43 -7.83 13.39 18.08
N SER A 44 -7.63 12.59 17.02
CA SER A 44 -7.55 11.12 17.13
C SER A 44 -6.17 10.54 16.90
N CYS A 45 -5.40 11.08 15.95
CA CYS A 45 -4.14 10.44 15.54
C CYS A 45 -2.97 10.69 16.51
N MET A 46 -3.01 11.78 17.29
CA MET A 46 -1.96 12.19 18.24
C MET A 46 -0.54 12.35 17.67
N VAL A 47 -0.34 12.31 16.35
CA VAL A 47 1.01 12.46 15.75
C VAL A 47 1.50 13.91 15.74
N CYS A 48 0.59 14.87 15.86
CA CYS A 48 0.88 16.30 15.86
C CYS A 48 1.36 16.83 17.22
N MET A 49 1.70 15.95 18.16
CA MET A 49 2.19 16.34 19.47
C MET A 49 3.41 17.25 19.33
N VAL A 50 3.48 18.23 20.21
CA VAL A 50 4.63 19.12 20.42
C VAL A 50 4.88 19.25 21.92
N ARG A 51 6.09 19.65 22.29
CA ARG A 51 6.45 19.92 23.68
C ARG A 51 6.44 21.42 23.91
N ASP A 52 5.79 21.87 24.98
CA ASP A 52 5.97 23.22 25.50
C ASP A 52 7.01 23.20 26.61
N ASN A 53 8.17 23.78 26.36
CA ASN A 53 9.29 23.84 27.30
C ASN A 53 9.00 24.76 28.49
N ALA A 54 8.11 25.75 28.34
CA ALA A 54 7.76 26.67 29.41
C ALA A 54 6.96 25.97 30.52
N THR A 55 6.04 25.07 30.14
CA THR A 55 5.19 24.31 31.07
C THR A 55 5.63 22.86 31.28
N ASN A 56 6.60 22.39 30.51
CA ASN A 56 7.04 21.00 30.43
C ASN A 56 5.89 20.02 30.09
N SER A 57 4.96 20.45 29.24
CA SER A 57 3.77 19.69 28.86
C SER A 57 3.79 19.29 27.38
N TYR A 58 3.01 18.26 27.03
CA TYR A 58 2.81 17.81 25.65
C TYR A 58 1.43 18.18 25.17
N LEU A 59 1.37 18.83 24.02
CA LEU A 59 0.14 19.40 23.48
C LEU A 59 -0.08 18.97 22.03
N PRO A 60 -1.33 18.62 21.63
CA PRO A 60 -1.66 18.45 20.23
C PRO A 60 -1.65 19.80 19.52
N SER A 61 -0.64 20.05 18.68
CA SER A 61 -0.49 21.35 17.98
C SER A 61 -1.69 21.72 17.10
N CYS A 62 -2.46 20.72 16.66
CA CYS A 62 -3.60 20.89 15.79
C CYS A 62 -4.84 21.51 16.46
N THR A 63 -4.92 21.49 17.80
CA THR A 63 -5.99 22.13 18.58
C THR A 63 -5.48 23.15 19.58
N ALA A 64 -4.25 23.00 20.07
CA ALA A 64 -3.68 23.92 21.03
C ALA A 64 -3.57 25.33 20.41
N LEU A 65 -4.22 26.29 21.07
CA LEU A 65 -4.17 27.69 20.70
C LEU A 65 -2.88 28.33 21.20
N VAL A 66 -2.32 29.24 20.41
CA VAL A 66 -1.14 30.00 20.80
C VAL A 66 -1.48 30.93 21.97
N SER A 67 -0.66 30.87 23.02
CA SER A 67 -0.70 31.77 24.17
C SER A 67 0.65 32.48 24.34
N GLU A 68 0.62 33.67 24.95
CA GLU A 68 1.82 34.47 25.21
C GLU A 68 2.82 33.68 26.07
N GLY A 69 4.09 33.71 25.69
CA GLY A 69 5.18 33.06 26.45
C GLY A 69 5.31 31.55 26.24
N MET A 70 4.58 30.95 25.31
CA MET A 70 4.80 29.55 24.90
C MET A 70 6.18 29.36 24.25
N ASP A 71 6.81 28.22 24.53
CA ASP A 71 8.09 27.83 23.93
C ASP A 71 8.01 26.40 23.38
N ILE A 72 7.72 26.28 22.09
CA ILE A 72 7.38 25.01 21.46
C ILE A 72 8.60 24.35 20.83
N ASP A 73 8.89 23.12 21.26
CA ASP A 73 9.78 22.20 20.57
C ASP A 73 8.97 21.18 19.74
N THR A 74 9.42 20.96 18.51
CA THR A 74 8.77 20.08 17.54
C THR A 74 9.63 18.87 17.16
N SER A 75 10.86 18.76 17.70
CA SER A 75 11.91 17.86 17.21
C SER A 75 12.63 17.02 18.26
N GLY A 76 12.42 17.26 19.55
CA GLY A 76 13.11 16.54 20.63
C GLY A 76 12.92 15.02 20.61
N GLU A 77 13.92 14.28 21.07
CA GLU A 77 13.94 12.80 21.01
C GLU A 77 12.75 12.16 21.76
N GLU A 78 12.41 12.71 22.94
CA GLU A 78 11.27 12.26 23.73
C GLU A 78 9.95 12.45 22.97
N LEU A 79 9.81 13.57 22.27
CA LEU A 79 8.65 13.88 21.46
C LEU A 79 8.55 12.92 20.26
N VAL A 80 9.65 12.64 19.58
CA VAL A 80 9.71 11.65 18.51
C VAL A 80 9.29 10.26 19.02
N SER A 81 9.71 9.87 20.23
CA SER A 81 9.28 8.63 20.88
C SER A 81 7.76 8.58 21.15
N ILE A 82 7.17 9.70 21.57
CA ILE A 82 5.71 9.81 21.74
C ILE A 82 4.98 9.65 20.40
N ARG A 83 5.43 10.35 19.35
CA ARG A 83 4.86 10.21 18.00
C ARG A 83 5.00 8.78 17.47
N LYS A 84 6.14 8.14 17.73
CA LYS A 84 6.38 6.74 17.38
C LYS A 84 5.36 5.81 18.05
N LYS A 85 5.13 5.95 19.35
CA LYS A 85 4.14 5.18 20.10
C LYS A 85 2.71 5.40 19.57
N ALA A 86 2.36 6.63 19.21
CA ALA A 86 1.06 6.93 18.61
C ALA A 86 0.86 6.17 17.29
N VAL A 87 1.85 6.20 16.39
CA VAL A 87 1.79 5.46 15.12
C VAL A 87 1.83 3.95 15.35
N GLU A 88 2.64 3.43 16.28
CA GLU A 88 2.63 2.01 16.65
C GLU A 88 1.25 1.56 17.13
N LEU A 89 0.53 2.39 17.90
CA LEU A 89 -0.83 2.10 18.33
C LEU A 89 -1.82 2.06 17.16
N LEU A 90 -1.77 3.04 16.25
CA LEU A 90 -2.58 3.04 15.02
C LEU A 90 -2.30 1.78 14.19
N LEU A 91 -1.03 1.41 14.05
CA LEU A 91 -0.59 0.21 13.33
C LEU A 91 -0.97 -1.09 14.04
N SER A 92 -1.24 -1.06 15.34
CA SER A 92 -1.66 -2.26 16.08
C SER A 92 -3.07 -2.72 15.68
N GLU A 93 -3.98 -1.80 15.39
CA GLU A 93 -5.34 -2.10 14.88
C GLU A 93 -5.41 -2.14 13.35
N HIS A 94 -4.51 -1.42 12.66
CA HIS A 94 -4.47 -1.37 11.20
C HIS A 94 -4.02 -2.72 10.61
N ARG A 95 -4.94 -3.41 9.95
CA ARG A 95 -4.74 -4.68 9.25
C ARG A 95 -4.78 -4.43 7.74
N ALA A 96 -3.62 -4.19 7.16
CA ALA A 96 -3.44 -4.07 5.71
C ALA A 96 -2.26 -4.91 5.25
N GLU A 97 -2.30 -5.39 4.01
CA GLU A 97 -1.09 -5.79 3.31
C GLU A 97 -0.64 -4.64 2.42
N CYS A 98 0.36 -3.88 2.84
CA CYS A 98 0.85 -2.74 2.04
C CYS A 98 1.37 -3.20 0.67
N GLU A 99 2.09 -4.32 0.65
CA GLU A 99 2.56 -4.97 -0.57
C GLU A 99 1.98 -6.38 -0.66
N ALA A 100 1.42 -6.74 -1.81
CA ALA A 100 0.81 -8.06 -1.98
C ALA A 100 1.81 -9.20 -1.74
N PRO A 101 1.38 -10.34 -1.17
CA PRO A 101 2.25 -11.50 -0.99
C PRO A 101 2.86 -11.96 -2.33
N CYS A 102 2.07 -11.94 -3.41
CA CYS A 102 2.53 -12.34 -4.74
C CYS A 102 3.65 -11.45 -5.31
N ARG A 103 3.71 -10.17 -4.92
CA ARG A 103 4.78 -9.23 -5.30
C ARG A 103 6.01 -9.46 -4.42
N VAL A 104 5.82 -9.53 -3.10
CA VAL A 104 6.91 -9.67 -2.12
C VAL A 104 7.73 -10.96 -2.33
N VAL A 105 7.06 -12.08 -2.62
CA VAL A 105 7.76 -13.36 -2.84
C VAL A 105 8.34 -13.50 -4.25
N CYS A 106 8.03 -12.59 -5.16
CA CYS A 106 8.52 -12.67 -6.52
C CYS A 106 10.01 -12.30 -6.55
N PRO A 107 10.92 -13.17 -7.01
CA PRO A 107 12.35 -12.85 -7.08
C PRO A 107 12.67 -11.65 -7.98
N ALA A 108 11.79 -11.34 -8.92
CA ALA A 108 11.92 -10.20 -9.83
C ALA A 108 11.03 -9.01 -9.44
N GLY A 109 10.30 -9.08 -8.32
CA GLY A 109 9.54 -7.95 -7.80
C GLY A 109 8.35 -7.48 -8.64
N TYR A 110 7.85 -8.29 -9.57
CA TYR A 110 6.78 -7.93 -10.50
C TYR A 110 5.52 -7.42 -9.81
N ASN A 111 4.91 -6.35 -10.33
CA ASN A 111 3.70 -5.73 -9.84
C ASN A 111 2.44 -6.48 -10.30
N ILE A 112 2.36 -7.75 -9.92
CA ILE A 112 1.25 -8.66 -10.18
C ILE A 112 -0.13 -8.09 -9.80
N PRO A 113 -0.29 -7.36 -8.68
CA PRO A 113 -1.59 -6.75 -8.36
C PRO A 113 -2.04 -5.72 -9.39
N LEU A 114 -1.15 -4.84 -9.86
CA LEU A 114 -1.47 -3.86 -10.89
C LEU A 114 -1.78 -4.55 -12.22
N MET A 115 -0.95 -5.52 -12.62
CA MET A 115 -1.19 -6.34 -13.81
C MET A 115 -2.59 -6.98 -13.79
N ASN A 116 -2.97 -7.63 -12.70
CA ASN A 116 -4.30 -8.25 -12.58
C ASN A 116 -5.43 -7.22 -12.66
N ARG A 117 -5.27 -6.01 -12.10
CA ARG A 117 -6.29 -4.95 -12.21
C ARG A 117 -6.46 -4.46 -13.64
N LEU A 118 -5.36 -4.25 -14.37
CA LEU A 118 -5.39 -3.79 -15.76
C LEU A 118 -6.08 -4.85 -16.64
N LEU A 119 -5.69 -6.12 -16.51
CA LEU A 119 -6.32 -7.24 -17.22
C LEU A 119 -7.82 -7.38 -16.88
N ALA A 120 -8.18 -7.31 -15.60
CA ALA A 120 -9.58 -7.43 -15.17
C ALA A 120 -10.45 -6.27 -15.66
N SER A 121 -9.85 -5.10 -15.89
CA SER A 121 -10.52 -3.90 -16.42
C SER A 121 -10.53 -3.86 -17.96
N GLY A 122 -9.92 -4.84 -18.63
CA GLY A 122 -9.81 -4.88 -20.10
C GLY A 122 -8.73 -3.97 -20.68
N GLU A 123 -7.89 -3.35 -19.85
CA GLU A 123 -6.79 -2.48 -20.26
C GLU A 123 -5.55 -3.34 -20.63
N TYR A 124 -5.70 -4.20 -21.64
CA TYR A 124 -4.69 -5.21 -22.02
C TYR A 124 -3.37 -4.61 -22.51
N ASP A 125 -3.42 -3.49 -23.21
CA ASP A 125 -2.23 -2.79 -23.71
C ASP A 125 -1.37 -2.29 -22.53
N LYS A 126 -2.00 -1.62 -21.56
CA LYS A 126 -1.32 -1.18 -20.33
C LYS A 126 -0.77 -2.33 -19.51
N ALA A 127 -1.48 -3.46 -19.45
CA ALA A 127 -0.99 -4.65 -18.77
C ALA A 127 0.28 -5.20 -19.46
N SER A 128 0.31 -5.16 -20.79
CA SER A 128 1.44 -5.57 -21.61
C SER A 128 2.64 -4.63 -21.45
N GLU A 129 2.41 -3.31 -21.52
CA GLU A 129 3.41 -2.27 -21.24
C GLU A 129 4.02 -2.44 -19.85
N LEU A 130 3.19 -2.68 -18.82
CA LEU A 130 3.68 -2.93 -17.47
C LEU A 130 4.60 -4.16 -17.44
N VAL A 131 4.16 -5.30 -17.98
CA VAL A 131 4.96 -6.53 -18.00
C VAL A 131 6.30 -6.29 -18.72
N MET A 132 6.31 -5.51 -19.80
CA MET A 132 7.52 -5.16 -20.53
C MET A 132 8.45 -4.25 -19.74
N SER A 133 7.92 -3.23 -19.09
CA SER A 133 8.71 -2.30 -18.29
C SER A 133 9.43 -2.98 -17.11
N GLU A 134 8.89 -4.11 -16.63
CA GLU A 134 9.47 -4.89 -15.53
C GLU A 134 10.41 -6.00 -15.99
N LEU A 135 10.47 -6.28 -17.30
CA LEU A 135 11.39 -7.26 -17.85
C LEU A 135 12.78 -6.64 -18.01
N ASP A 136 13.77 -7.29 -17.41
CA ASP A 136 15.18 -7.01 -17.70
C ASP A 136 15.53 -7.50 -19.12
N SER A 137 16.73 -7.18 -19.58
CA SER A 137 17.30 -7.30 -20.94
C SER A 137 17.24 -8.67 -21.68
N ARG A 138 16.04 -9.28 -21.79
CA ARG A 138 15.54 -10.22 -22.83
C ARG A 138 15.03 -11.60 -22.38
N GLU A 139 14.94 -11.91 -21.07
CA GLU A 139 14.43 -13.23 -20.63
C GLU A 139 13.27 -13.18 -19.62
N LEU A 140 12.16 -13.86 -19.98
CA LEU A 140 11.05 -14.07 -19.07
C LEU A 140 11.40 -15.13 -18.02
N ARG A 141 11.72 -14.68 -16.81
CA ARG A 141 12.00 -15.54 -15.64
C ARG A 141 10.86 -16.51 -15.29
N CYS A 142 9.61 -16.21 -15.69
CA CYS A 142 8.47 -17.07 -15.40
C CYS A 142 8.50 -18.44 -16.09
N LEU A 143 9.19 -18.59 -17.24
CA LEU A 143 9.25 -19.88 -17.95
C LEU A 143 9.92 -20.97 -17.11
N SER A 144 11.00 -20.64 -16.41
CA SER A 144 11.76 -21.55 -15.53
C SER A 144 11.41 -21.40 -14.04
N CYS A 145 10.46 -20.54 -13.68
CA CYS A 145 10.08 -20.25 -12.30
C CYS A 145 9.18 -21.35 -11.69
N ARG A 146 9.33 -21.56 -10.37
CA ARG A 146 8.50 -22.47 -9.53
C ARG A 146 7.14 -21.90 -9.11
N GLY A 147 6.71 -20.76 -9.64
CA GLY A 147 5.42 -20.14 -9.31
C GLY A 147 5.34 -19.57 -7.88
N TYR A 148 6.37 -18.88 -7.39
CA TYR A 148 6.38 -18.29 -6.04
C TYR A 148 5.13 -17.45 -5.72
N CYS A 149 4.72 -16.61 -6.68
CA CYS A 149 3.53 -15.77 -6.55
C CYS A 149 2.23 -16.56 -6.37
N GLU A 150 2.10 -17.68 -7.06
CA GLU A 150 0.96 -18.61 -6.99
C GLU A 150 0.94 -19.36 -5.66
N ASN A 151 2.12 -19.77 -5.16
CA ASN A 151 2.28 -20.40 -3.84
C ASN A 151 1.91 -19.47 -2.69
N ALA A 152 2.21 -18.17 -2.82
CA ALA A 152 1.84 -17.16 -1.83
C ALA A 152 0.42 -16.57 -2.03
N CYS A 153 -0.29 -16.98 -3.08
CA CYS A 153 -1.62 -16.45 -3.38
C CYS A 153 -2.59 -16.81 -2.25
N ARG A 154 -3.14 -15.79 -1.56
CA ARG A 154 -4.08 -16.00 -0.44
C ARG A 154 -5.32 -16.79 -0.84
N ARG A 155 -5.75 -16.70 -2.11
CA ARG A 155 -6.93 -17.39 -2.63
C ARG A 155 -6.79 -18.92 -2.60
N LYS A 156 -5.55 -19.43 -2.60
CA LYS A 156 -5.24 -20.86 -2.47
C LYS A 156 -5.87 -21.51 -1.23
N LYS A 157 -6.11 -20.73 -0.16
CA LYS A 157 -6.76 -21.23 1.07
C LYS A 157 -8.29 -21.28 0.99
N ILE A 158 -8.89 -20.70 -0.05
CA ILE A 158 -10.34 -20.74 -0.27
C ILE A 158 -10.66 -21.87 -1.26
N ASP A 159 -10.15 -21.74 -2.48
CA ASP A 159 -10.38 -22.69 -3.57
C ASP A 159 -9.06 -23.08 -4.25
N ARG A 160 -8.55 -22.22 -5.13
CA ARG A 160 -7.27 -22.38 -5.83
C ARG A 160 -6.66 -21.02 -6.17
N GLN A 161 -5.34 -20.96 -6.19
CA GLN A 161 -4.56 -19.79 -6.59
C GLN A 161 -4.94 -19.28 -7.98
N LEU A 162 -4.64 -18.01 -8.27
CA LEU A 162 -4.70 -17.49 -9.64
C LEU A 162 -3.55 -18.06 -10.47
N SER A 163 -3.79 -18.27 -11.77
CA SER A 163 -2.76 -18.70 -12.74
C SER A 163 -1.85 -17.55 -13.20
N ILE A 164 -1.26 -16.84 -12.23
CA ILE A 164 -0.40 -15.66 -12.42
C ILE A 164 0.76 -15.96 -13.36
N ARG A 165 1.39 -17.14 -13.24
CA ARG A 165 2.53 -17.52 -14.08
C ARG A 165 2.10 -17.64 -15.54
N ASN A 166 0.99 -18.33 -15.80
CA ASN A 166 0.52 -18.59 -17.16
C ASN A 166 0.01 -17.30 -17.83
N ILE A 167 -0.64 -16.41 -17.08
CA ILE A 167 -1.00 -15.06 -17.54
C ILE A 167 0.25 -14.32 -18.05
N ARG A 168 1.34 -14.30 -17.27
CA ARG A 168 2.55 -13.57 -17.66
C ARG A 168 3.29 -14.21 -18.83
N ILE A 169 3.35 -15.53 -18.89
CA ILE A 169 3.91 -16.25 -20.05
C ILE A 169 3.14 -15.89 -21.31
N PHE A 170 1.81 -15.91 -21.26
CA PHE A 170 0.95 -15.53 -22.37
C PHE A 170 1.23 -14.09 -22.84
N ILE A 171 1.20 -13.11 -21.94
CA ILE A 171 1.42 -11.69 -22.28
C ILE A 171 2.76 -11.52 -22.99
N TYR A 172 3.84 -12.06 -22.42
CA TYR A 172 5.17 -11.97 -23.02
C TYR A 172 5.27 -12.62 -24.41
N GLN A 173 4.72 -13.82 -24.58
CA GLN A 173 4.80 -14.56 -25.85
C GLN A 173 4.02 -13.87 -26.97
N ASN A 174 2.89 -13.22 -26.66
CA ASN A 174 2.05 -12.57 -27.66
C ASN A 174 2.59 -11.20 -28.09
N LEU A 175 3.43 -10.56 -27.27
CA LEU A 175 4.10 -9.31 -27.64
C LEU A 175 5.26 -9.56 -28.61
N ASN A 176 6.01 -10.65 -28.44
CA ASN A 176 7.04 -11.08 -29.40
C ASN A 176 6.47 -11.42 -30.79
N LEU A 177 5.16 -11.64 -30.93
CA LEU A 177 4.49 -11.82 -32.22
C LEU A 177 4.17 -10.47 -32.88
N GLN A 178 3.83 -9.44 -32.11
CA GLN A 178 3.61 -8.07 -32.63
C GLN A 178 4.93 -7.44 -33.11
N GLU A 179 6.03 -7.58 -32.33
CA GLU A 179 7.35 -7.10 -32.77
C GLU A 179 7.83 -7.77 -34.07
N LYS A 180 7.53 -9.06 -34.27
CA LYS A 180 7.84 -9.78 -35.52
C LYS A 180 6.96 -9.35 -36.70
N GLN A 181 5.73 -8.92 -36.46
CA GLN A 181 4.84 -8.39 -37.49
C GLN A 181 5.27 -6.98 -37.93
N ASP A 182 5.73 -6.15 -36.99
CA ASP A 182 6.25 -4.81 -37.30
C ASP A 182 7.63 -4.86 -37.98
N GLN A 183 8.49 -5.82 -37.60
CA GLN A 183 9.79 -6.03 -38.27
C GLN A 183 9.67 -6.65 -39.67
N SER A 184 8.67 -7.49 -39.91
CA SER A 184 8.43 -8.09 -41.25
C SER A 184 7.77 -7.13 -42.25
N ALA A 185 7.23 -5.99 -41.79
CA ALA A 185 6.76 -4.92 -42.66
C ALA A 185 7.90 -3.98 -43.15
N GLY A 186 9.13 -4.15 -42.64
CA GLY A 186 10.18 -3.13 -42.75
C GLY A 186 11.54 -3.53 -43.32
N VAL A 187 11.75 -4.73 -43.89
CA VAL A 187 13.09 -5.12 -44.37
C VAL A 187 13.06 -5.71 -45.78
N GLN A 188 13.64 -4.96 -46.74
CA GLN A 188 14.11 -5.49 -48.02
C GLN A 188 15.41 -6.27 -47.77
N GLU A 189 15.41 -7.57 -48.04
CA GLU A 189 16.59 -8.42 -47.88
C GLU A 189 17.61 -8.20 -49.02
N GLN A 190 18.88 -8.03 -48.65
CA GLN A 190 20.03 -8.46 -49.47
C GLN A 190 20.94 -9.34 -48.60
N PRO A 191 21.35 -10.52 -49.07
CA PRO A 191 22.18 -11.44 -48.29
C PRO A 191 23.66 -11.07 -48.41
N ALA A 192 24.35 -10.97 -47.28
CA ALA A 192 25.81 -10.90 -47.22
C ALA A 192 26.38 -12.27 -46.79
N GLU A 193 27.39 -12.71 -47.54
CA GLU A 193 28.04 -14.01 -47.45
C GLU A 193 28.84 -14.19 -46.15
N LEU A 194 28.78 -15.40 -45.60
CA LEU A 194 29.54 -15.87 -44.45
C LEU A 194 31.00 -16.18 -44.83
N GLN A 195 31.95 -15.73 -44.03
CA GLN A 195 33.27 -16.37 -43.94
C GLN A 195 33.57 -16.81 -42.51
N ASP A 196 33.94 -18.09 -42.45
CA ASP A 196 34.23 -18.95 -41.32
C ASP A 196 35.65 -18.69 -40.79
N GLN A 197 35.79 -18.53 -39.47
CA GLN A 197 37.06 -18.80 -38.77
C GLN A 197 36.77 -19.37 -37.39
N SER A 198 37.03 -20.66 -37.25
CA SER A 198 37.06 -21.41 -36.01
C SER A 198 38.39 -21.19 -35.28
N ALA A 199 38.33 -20.97 -33.96
CA ALA A 199 39.46 -21.10 -33.07
C ALA A 199 39.00 -21.85 -31.80
N GLY A 200 39.59 -23.03 -31.58
CA GLY A 200 39.30 -23.90 -30.45
C GLY A 200 39.95 -23.39 -29.15
N VAL A 201 39.32 -23.73 -28.03
CA VAL A 201 39.90 -23.57 -26.69
C VAL A 201 39.70 -24.85 -25.91
N GLN A 202 40.81 -25.33 -25.33
CA GLN A 202 40.95 -26.55 -24.56
C GLN A 202 40.43 -26.38 -23.13
N GLU A 203 39.84 -27.45 -22.59
CA GLU A 203 39.40 -27.56 -21.20
C GLU A 203 40.56 -27.99 -20.28
N GLN A 204 40.62 -27.43 -19.07
CA GLN A 204 41.33 -27.99 -17.92
C GLN A 204 40.46 -27.86 -16.66
N PRO A 205 40.35 -28.90 -15.81
CA PRO A 205 39.57 -28.86 -14.57
C PRO A 205 40.44 -28.47 -13.37
N ALA A 206 39.84 -27.83 -12.36
CA ALA A 206 40.49 -27.58 -11.06
C ALA A 206 39.63 -28.08 -9.89
N GLU A 207 40.35 -28.61 -8.91
CA GLU A 207 39.96 -29.56 -7.87
C GLU A 207 39.22 -28.95 -6.67
N LEU A 208 38.38 -29.77 -6.04
CA LEU A 208 37.70 -29.50 -4.76
C LEU A 208 38.62 -29.88 -3.58
N GLN A 209 38.75 -28.99 -2.59
CA GLN A 209 39.31 -29.33 -1.28
C GLN A 209 38.30 -29.04 -0.17
N ASP A 210 38.13 -30.06 0.66
CA ASP A 210 37.24 -30.19 1.80
C ASP A 210 37.98 -29.81 3.08
N GLN A 211 37.40 -28.94 3.91
CA GLN A 211 37.87 -28.73 5.29
C GLN A 211 36.69 -28.52 6.23
N SER A 212 36.49 -29.53 7.07
CA SER A 212 35.61 -29.55 8.22
C SER A 212 36.25 -28.93 9.47
N ALA A 213 35.52 -28.05 10.15
CA ALA A 213 35.67 -27.69 11.58
C ALA A 213 34.28 -27.20 12.03
N GLY A 214 33.63 -27.68 13.09
CA GLY A 214 34.07 -27.86 14.48
C GLY A 214 33.03 -27.12 15.34
N LEU A 215 32.01 -27.84 15.81
CA LEU A 215 30.85 -27.26 16.52
C LEU A 215 31.19 -26.93 17.98
N GLN A 216 30.93 -25.69 18.39
CA GLN A 216 30.75 -25.32 19.80
C GLN A 216 29.47 -24.49 19.93
N GLU A 217 28.55 -24.98 20.75
CA GLU A 217 27.22 -24.40 20.99
C GLU A 217 27.25 -23.38 22.13
N GLN A 218 26.72 -22.17 21.89
CA GLN A 218 26.16 -21.27 22.91
C GLN A 218 24.92 -20.54 22.34
N PRO A 219 23.93 -20.19 23.18
CA PRO A 219 22.54 -20.04 22.76
C PRO A 219 22.27 -18.68 22.10
N ALA A 220 21.86 -18.70 20.83
CA ALA A 220 21.46 -17.51 20.09
C ALA A 220 20.00 -17.12 20.36
N GLU A 221 19.81 -15.85 20.69
CA GLU A 221 18.54 -15.16 20.60
C GLU A 221 17.92 -15.36 19.21
N LEU A 222 16.62 -15.66 19.16
CA LEU A 222 15.86 -15.89 17.93
C LEU A 222 15.81 -14.60 17.07
N GLN A 223 16.79 -14.44 16.19
CA GLN A 223 16.71 -13.55 15.04
C GLN A 223 15.91 -14.24 13.94
N ASP A 224 14.77 -13.65 13.58
CA ASP A 224 13.92 -14.10 12.48
C ASP A 224 14.67 -13.98 11.14
N GLN A 225 15.22 -15.09 10.66
CA GLN A 225 15.81 -15.25 9.33
C GLN A 225 14.72 -15.32 8.26
N SER A 226 14.04 -14.19 8.04
CA SER A 226 13.49 -13.90 6.71
C SER A 226 14.65 -13.50 5.79
N ALA A 227 15.53 -14.47 5.50
CA ALA A 227 16.58 -14.34 4.50
C ALA A 227 15.91 -14.12 3.15
N GLY A 228 15.89 -12.86 2.72
CA GLY A 228 15.56 -12.48 1.36
C GLY A 228 16.58 -13.10 0.41
N LEU A 229 16.10 -13.48 -0.77
CA LEU A 229 16.97 -13.77 -1.91
C LEU A 229 17.92 -12.57 -2.13
N PRO A 230 19.25 -12.82 -2.26
CA PRO A 230 20.21 -11.77 -2.55
C PRO A 230 20.06 -11.39 -4.02
N GLY A 231 19.41 -10.27 -4.28
CA GLY A 231 19.13 -9.84 -5.65
C GLY A 231 18.27 -8.60 -5.75
N ASN A 232 18.53 -7.57 -4.94
CA ASN A 232 18.23 -6.21 -5.40
C ASN A 232 19.15 -5.20 -4.70
N THR A 233 19.87 -4.47 -5.53
CA THR A 233 20.82 -3.40 -5.16
C THR A 233 20.11 -2.26 -4.44
N GLY A 234 20.60 -1.86 -3.26
CA GLY A 234 20.53 -0.49 -2.73
C GLY A 234 19.18 0.16 -2.41
N LEU A 235 18.02 -0.42 -2.75
CA LEU A 235 16.72 0.18 -2.46
C LEU A 235 16.35 -0.07 -0.99
N LYS A 236 16.33 0.99 -0.16
CA LYS A 236 15.73 0.95 1.19
C LYS A 236 14.32 0.36 1.05
N ARG A 237 14.08 -0.81 1.65
CA ARG A 237 12.74 -1.40 1.70
C ARG A 237 11.80 -0.41 2.39
N THR A 238 10.72 -0.06 1.70
CA THR A 238 9.65 0.76 2.24
C THR A 238 8.94 0.04 3.38
N PHE A 239 8.44 0.78 4.36
CA PHE A 239 7.59 0.22 5.41
C PHE A 239 6.43 -0.55 4.78
N SER A 240 6.21 -1.77 5.26
CA SER A 240 5.11 -2.61 4.81
C SER A 240 4.38 -3.16 6.03
N SER A 241 3.13 -2.73 6.20
CA SER A 241 2.26 -3.34 7.20
C SER A 241 1.76 -4.69 6.69
N ARG A 242 1.68 -5.65 7.61
CA ARG A 242 1.14 -6.99 7.34
C ARG A 242 -0.23 -7.14 7.96
N THR A 243 -1.11 -7.87 7.29
CA THR A 243 -2.50 -8.07 7.74
C THR A 243 -2.58 -8.87 9.06
N GLY A 244 -1.49 -9.56 9.42
CA GLY A 244 -1.45 -10.48 10.56
C GLY A 244 -2.07 -11.83 10.22
N ARG A 245 -2.53 -12.56 11.25
CA ARG A 245 -3.29 -13.81 11.06
C ARG A 245 -4.69 -13.48 10.53
N ILE A 246 -5.18 -14.29 9.60
CA ILE A 246 -6.50 -14.15 8.98
C ILE A 246 -7.19 -15.51 9.09
N GLY A 247 -8.40 -15.51 9.63
CA GLY A 247 -9.25 -16.70 9.69
C GLY A 247 -9.83 -17.06 8.32
N GLU A 248 -10.32 -18.30 8.16
CA GLU A 248 -10.95 -18.73 6.90
C GLU A 248 -12.22 -17.93 6.58
N ASP A 249 -13.03 -17.61 7.59
CA ASP A 249 -14.25 -16.80 7.40
C ASP A 249 -13.93 -15.35 7.04
N GLU A 250 -12.90 -14.78 7.64
CA GLU A 250 -12.39 -13.46 7.29
C GLU A 250 -11.86 -13.41 5.84
N LEU A 251 -11.27 -14.51 5.37
CA LEU A 251 -10.73 -14.60 4.02
C LEU A 251 -11.82 -14.59 2.95
N LYS A 252 -13.03 -15.08 3.27
CA LYS A 252 -14.19 -15.02 2.36
C LYS A 252 -14.59 -13.57 2.04
N GLU A 253 -14.28 -12.61 2.90
CA GLU A 253 -14.59 -11.20 2.62
C GLU A 253 -13.90 -10.67 1.36
N TRP A 254 -12.70 -11.18 1.06
CA TRP A 254 -11.95 -10.80 -0.13
C TRP A 254 -12.60 -11.30 -1.43
N LEU A 255 -13.51 -12.28 -1.35
CA LEU A 255 -14.24 -12.77 -2.52
C LEU A 255 -15.26 -11.76 -3.05
N LYS A 256 -15.68 -10.78 -2.24
CA LYS A 256 -16.64 -9.74 -2.66
C LYS A 256 -16.16 -8.93 -3.87
N GLU A 257 -14.84 -8.89 -4.08
CA GLU A 257 -14.23 -8.17 -5.20
C GLU A 257 -13.99 -9.05 -6.43
N CYS A 258 -14.11 -10.38 -6.27
CA CYS A 258 -13.95 -11.32 -7.38
C CYS A 258 -15.18 -11.26 -8.28
N LYS A 259 -15.06 -10.62 -9.45
CA LYS A 259 -16.14 -10.49 -10.44
C LYS A 259 -16.25 -11.68 -11.39
N GLY A 260 -15.31 -12.62 -11.33
CA GLY A 260 -15.33 -13.81 -12.17
C GLY A 260 -16.53 -14.69 -11.84
N ALA A 261 -17.50 -14.77 -12.76
CA ALA A 261 -18.62 -15.69 -12.67
C ALA A 261 -18.12 -17.13 -12.83
N GLU A 262 -17.59 -17.72 -11.76
CA GLU A 262 -17.12 -19.13 -11.62
C GLU A 262 -16.06 -19.62 -12.64
N LYS A 263 -15.82 -18.90 -13.73
CA LYS A 263 -14.90 -19.25 -14.80
C LYS A 263 -13.48 -18.97 -14.36
N ARG A 264 -12.67 -20.00 -14.45
CA ARG A 264 -11.29 -20.03 -13.99
C ARG A 264 -10.45 -20.64 -15.12
N PHE A 265 -9.41 -19.94 -15.53
CA PHE A 265 -8.57 -20.35 -16.66
C PHE A 265 -7.17 -20.69 -16.18
N GLU A 266 -6.81 -21.97 -16.28
CA GLU A 266 -5.44 -22.41 -16.00
C GLU A 266 -4.53 -22.24 -17.21
N ASN A 267 -5.04 -22.62 -18.39
CA ASN A 267 -4.38 -22.40 -19.67
C ASN A 267 -4.86 -21.06 -20.23
N ILE A 268 -3.93 -20.10 -20.37
CA ILE A 268 -4.21 -18.76 -20.89
C ILE A 268 -3.82 -18.74 -22.37
N THR A 269 -4.82 -18.58 -23.24
CA THR A 269 -4.66 -18.66 -24.70
C THR A 269 -4.84 -17.32 -25.39
N ASP A 270 -5.51 -16.38 -24.75
CA ASP A 270 -5.84 -15.04 -25.27
C ASP A 270 -6.01 -14.03 -24.11
N PHE A 271 -6.04 -12.73 -24.44
CA PHE A 271 -6.22 -11.67 -23.45
C PHE A 271 -7.57 -11.75 -22.72
N HIS A 272 -8.59 -12.32 -23.36
CA HIS A 272 -9.89 -12.52 -22.73
C HIS A 272 -9.78 -13.54 -21.57
N SER A 273 -9.19 -14.71 -21.80
CA SER A 273 -8.92 -15.73 -20.77
C SER A 273 -8.02 -15.19 -19.65
N ALA A 274 -7.03 -14.36 -20.00
CA ALA A 274 -6.19 -13.67 -19.02
C ALA A 274 -7.00 -12.68 -18.16
N GLY A 275 -7.88 -11.89 -18.77
CA GLY A 275 -8.78 -10.96 -18.09
C GLY A 275 -9.77 -11.66 -17.17
N GLU A 276 -10.40 -12.74 -17.62
CA GLU A 276 -11.33 -13.54 -16.82
C GLU A 276 -10.65 -14.19 -15.60
N GLU A 277 -9.44 -14.76 -15.77
CA GLU A 277 -8.66 -15.26 -14.63
C GLU A 277 -8.15 -14.12 -13.74
N ALA A 278 -7.88 -12.93 -14.27
CA ALA A 278 -7.48 -11.78 -13.46
C ALA A 278 -8.65 -11.21 -12.62
N LYS A 279 -9.91 -11.26 -13.12
CA LYS A 279 -11.14 -10.91 -12.37
C LYS A 279 -11.36 -11.76 -11.12
N ASN A 280 -10.64 -12.86 -11.01
CA ASN A 280 -10.63 -13.76 -9.86
C ASN A 280 -9.63 -13.30 -8.77
N CYS A 281 -8.92 -12.20 -8.96
CA CYS A 281 -8.02 -11.64 -7.98
C CYS A 281 -8.80 -11.07 -6.79
N MET A 282 -8.41 -11.49 -5.59
CA MET A 282 -8.98 -11.00 -4.33
C MET A 282 -8.61 -9.56 -3.99
N HIS A 283 -7.70 -8.92 -4.74
CA HIS A 283 -7.16 -7.60 -4.44
C HIS A 283 -6.68 -7.47 -2.98
N CYS A 284 -5.83 -8.41 -2.56
CA CYS A 284 -5.38 -8.50 -1.16
C CYS A 284 -4.31 -7.47 -0.75
N ASP A 285 -3.93 -6.57 -1.65
CA ASP A 285 -2.96 -5.52 -1.43
C ASP A 285 -3.61 -4.18 -1.08
N CYS A 286 -2.79 -3.19 -0.74
CA CYS A 286 -3.27 -1.86 -0.38
C CYS A 286 -3.51 -1.02 -1.63
N ARG A 287 -4.65 -0.32 -1.67
CA ARG A 287 -5.00 0.59 -2.78
C ARG A 287 -4.26 1.92 -2.72
N ALA A 288 -3.77 2.31 -1.55
CA ALA A 288 -2.88 3.45 -1.35
C ALA A 288 -1.40 3.00 -1.43
N SER A 289 -1.03 2.28 -2.50
CA SER A 289 0.33 1.72 -2.63
C SER A 289 1.40 2.78 -2.89
N GLU A 290 1.02 4.00 -3.26
CA GLU A 290 1.95 5.09 -3.59
C GLU A 290 1.81 6.30 -2.64
N ASP A 291 0.65 6.53 -2.03
CA ASP A 291 0.31 7.79 -1.34
C ASP A 291 -0.24 7.59 0.10
N CYS A 292 0.06 6.46 0.74
CA CYS A 292 -0.38 6.19 2.11
C CYS A 292 0.44 7.00 3.14
N ARG A 293 -0.14 8.11 3.61
CA ARG A 293 0.45 8.98 4.65
C ARG A 293 0.82 8.25 5.94
N LEU A 294 0.06 7.23 6.34
CA LEU A 294 0.41 6.41 7.52
C LEU A 294 1.71 5.63 7.31
N ARG A 295 1.89 5.05 6.12
CA ARG A 295 3.10 4.29 5.78
C ARG A 295 4.30 5.21 5.69
N ASP A 296 4.15 6.37 5.08
CA ASP A 296 5.24 7.35 4.92
C ASP A 296 5.71 7.84 6.28
N LEU A 297 4.77 8.17 7.18
CA LEU A 297 5.10 8.57 8.55
C LEU A 297 5.74 7.43 9.36
N ALA A 298 5.28 6.19 9.17
CA ALA A 298 5.89 5.04 9.82
C ALA A 298 7.34 4.81 9.35
N GLN A 299 7.60 5.01 8.05
CA GLN A 299 8.93 4.96 7.46
C GLN A 299 9.83 6.07 8.03
N GLU A 300 9.34 7.31 8.07
CA GLU A 300 10.05 8.48 8.60
C GLU A 300 10.46 8.27 10.07
N LEU A 301 9.55 7.73 10.89
CA LEU A 301 9.79 7.44 12.31
C LEU A 301 10.59 6.15 12.57
N GLY A 302 11.04 5.46 11.51
CA GLY A 302 11.81 4.21 11.63
C GLY A 302 11.05 3.10 12.36
N ILE A 303 9.73 3.02 12.16
CA ILE A 303 8.87 2.00 12.76
C ILE A 303 9.01 0.70 11.96
N ARG A 304 8.99 -0.43 12.67
CA ARG A 304 8.91 -1.76 12.07
C ARG A 304 7.56 -2.37 12.40
N ASP A 305 6.93 -3.00 11.42
CA ASP A 305 5.68 -3.71 11.65
C ASP A 305 5.95 -4.99 12.46
N ARG A 306 5.28 -5.14 13.61
CA ARG A 306 5.47 -6.30 14.49
C ARG A 306 4.70 -7.54 14.02
N GLY A 307 3.91 -7.45 12.94
CA GLY A 307 3.10 -8.53 12.37
C GLY A 307 1.91 -9.00 13.23
N ARG A 308 1.99 -8.88 14.56
CA ARG A 308 0.88 -9.17 15.48
C ARG A 308 -0.03 -7.95 15.57
N LYS A 309 -1.29 -8.13 15.16
CA LYS A 309 -2.33 -7.11 15.16
C LYS A 309 -3.35 -7.38 16.27
N VAL A 310 -3.85 -6.31 16.86
CA VAL A 310 -5.00 -6.32 17.76
C VAL A 310 -6.26 -6.36 16.90
N ILE A 311 -7.14 -7.32 17.15
CA ILE A 311 -8.34 -7.53 16.36
C ILE A 311 -9.48 -6.70 16.97
N ASN A 312 -9.47 -5.40 16.69
CA ASN A 312 -10.55 -4.48 17.10
C ASN A 312 -11.39 -4.01 15.91
N ALA A 313 -10.80 -3.94 14.71
CA ALA A 313 -11.51 -3.63 13.48
C ALA A 313 -11.87 -4.93 12.75
N PRO A 314 -13.13 -5.11 12.31
CA PRO A 314 -13.51 -6.29 11.57
C PRO A 314 -12.85 -6.26 10.19
N LEU A 315 -12.55 -7.44 9.68
CA LEU A 315 -11.99 -7.63 8.37
C LEU A 315 -13.08 -7.55 7.30
N THR A 316 -13.84 -6.45 7.28
CA THR A 316 -15.05 -6.22 6.46
C THR A 316 -14.78 -5.19 5.36
N LYS A 317 -15.23 -5.51 4.15
CA LYS A 317 -15.25 -4.72 2.93
C LYS A 317 -16.70 -4.40 2.56
N LYS A 318 -17.01 -3.11 2.52
CA LYS A 318 -18.26 -2.60 1.94
C LYS A 318 -17.99 -2.03 0.57
N ILE A 319 -18.83 -2.36 -0.40
CA ILE A 319 -18.74 -1.89 -1.78
C ILE A 319 -20.05 -1.21 -2.09
N ASN A 320 -19.97 0.06 -2.49
CA ASN A 320 -21.10 0.80 -3.01
C ASN A 320 -21.14 0.56 -4.52
N HIS A 321 -22.17 -0.13 -5.01
CA HIS A 321 -22.28 -0.50 -6.41
C HIS A 321 -22.73 0.65 -7.32
N ARG A 322 -23.29 1.72 -6.76
CA ARG A 322 -23.76 2.91 -7.49
C ARG A 322 -22.65 3.93 -7.72
N THR A 323 -21.84 4.19 -6.70
CA THR A 323 -20.77 5.19 -6.73
C THR A 323 -19.38 4.59 -6.97
N GLY A 324 -19.24 3.28 -6.77
CA GLY A 324 -17.95 2.60 -6.81
C GLY A 324 -17.09 2.83 -5.56
N LEU A 325 -17.62 3.40 -4.48
CA LEU A 325 -16.90 3.51 -3.21
C LEU A 325 -16.61 2.12 -2.62
N ILE A 326 -15.36 1.82 -2.28
CA ILE A 326 -15.01 0.67 -1.44
C ILE A 326 -14.48 1.15 -0.09
N PHE A 327 -14.94 0.51 0.98
CA PHE A 327 -14.47 0.75 2.34
C PHE A 327 -13.98 -0.55 3.00
N GLU A 328 -12.67 -0.62 3.23
CA GLU A 328 -11.99 -1.69 3.95
C GLU A 328 -11.74 -1.25 5.42
N HIS A 329 -12.61 -1.68 6.33
CA HIS A 329 -12.62 -1.21 7.74
C HIS A 329 -11.30 -1.51 8.46
N ALA A 330 -10.73 -2.68 8.17
CA ALA A 330 -9.44 -3.13 8.68
C ALA A 330 -8.27 -2.16 8.40
N LYS A 331 -8.36 -1.34 7.34
CA LYS A 331 -7.34 -0.36 6.96
C LYS A 331 -7.60 1.03 7.56
N CYS A 332 -8.75 1.23 8.22
CA CYS A 332 -9.15 2.51 8.78
C CYS A 332 -8.43 2.79 10.11
N ILE A 333 -7.89 4.00 10.26
CA ILE A 333 -7.32 4.49 11.53
C ILE A 333 -8.29 5.37 12.32
N LYS A 334 -9.59 5.33 11.97
CA LYS A 334 -10.67 6.07 12.65
C LYS A 334 -10.38 7.58 12.78
N CYS A 335 -9.69 8.17 11.80
CA CYS A 335 -9.29 9.58 11.82
C CYS A 335 -10.46 10.57 11.70
N GLY A 336 -11.65 10.09 11.30
CA GLY A 336 -12.87 10.89 11.18
C GLY A 336 -12.83 12.00 10.12
N LEU A 337 -11.85 12.01 9.21
CA LEU A 337 -11.78 13.00 8.13
C LEU A 337 -12.99 12.87 7.19
N CYS A 338 -13.29 11.64 6.73
CA CYS A 338 -14.45 11.35 5.89
C CYS A 338 -15.78 11.78 6.54
N VAL A 339 -15.95 11.52 7.83
CA VAL A 339 -17.17 11.92 8.58
C VAL A 339 -17.34 13.43 8.60
N ARG A 340 -16.26 14.17 8.84
CA ARG A 340 -16.32 15.63 8.97
C ARG A 340 -16.54 16.34 7.65
N VAL A 341 -15.86 15.92 6.58
CA VAL A 341 -16.09 16.50 5.25
C VAL A 341 -17.51 16.25 4.76
N CYS A 342 -18.11 15.11 5.12
CA CYS A 342 -19.51 14.84 4.80
C CYS A 342 -20.48 15.75 5.57
N LYS A 343 -20.23 15.95 6.87
CA LYS A 343 -21.06 16.80 7.74
C LYS A 343 -21.13 18.25 7.24
N ASP A 344 -20.02 18.78 6.75
CA ASP A 344 -19.93 20.18 6.30
C ASP A 344 -20.73 20.45 5.01
N LYS A 345 -21.09 19.41 4.24
CA LYS A 345 -21.79 19.57 2.95
C LYS A 345 -23.32 19.59 3.03
N LYS A 346 -23.93 19.24 4.18
CA LYS A 346 -25.40 19.12 4.34
C LYS A 346 -26.10 18.17 3.34
N GLU A 347 -25.34 17.37 2.61
CA GLU A 347 -25.83 16.33 1.70
C GLU A 347 -25.86 15.00 2.45
N GLU A 348 -27.03 14.39 2.60
CA GLU A 348 -27.20 13.09 3.27
C GLU A 348 -27.64 12.02 2.26
N PRO A 349 -27.24 10.74 2.44
CA PRO A 349 -26.43 10.21 3.55
C PRO A 349 -24.90 10.26 3.29
N GLY A 350 -24.14 10.54 4.34
CA GLY A 350 -22.67 10.49 4.36
C GLY A 350 -22.16 9.59 5.49
N LEU A 351 -20.86 9.25 5.48
CA LEU A 351 -20.28 8.39 6.52
C LEU A 351 -20.33 9.06 7.90
N CYS A 352 -20.58 8.27 8.95
CA CYS A 352 -20.60 8.70 10.34
C CYS A 352 -19.89 7.69 11.26
N PHE A 353 -19.63 8.08 12.51
CA PHE A 353 -19.24 7.14 13.55
C PHE A 353 -20.46 6.38 14.05
N ILE A 354 -20.35 5.06 14.16
CA ILE A 354 -21.31 4.21 14.88
C ILE A 354 -20.59 3.52 16.04
N ASN A 355 -21.36 3.03 17.02
CA ASN A 355 -20.88 2.48 18.28
C ASN A 355 -20.07 3.49 19.13
N ARG A 356 -19.44 3.02 20.20
CA ARG A 356 -18.61 3.83 21.13
C ARG A 356 -17.45 3.01 21.68
N GLY A 357 -16.41 3.70 22.17
CA GLY A 357 -15.24 3.05 22.77
C GLY A 357 -14.44 2.23 21.75
N PHE A 358 -13.93 1.07 22.16
CA PHE A 358 -13.12 0.18 21.33
C PHE A 358 -13.86 -0.36 20.11
N GLU A 359 -15.19 -0.49 20.20
CA GLU A 359 -16.05 -0.97 19.11
C GLU A 359 -16.48 0.13 18.13
N SER A 360 -16.01 1.37 18.34
CA SER A 360 -16.28 2.49 17.43
C SER A 360 -15.75 2.19 16.02
N LEU A 361 -16.62 2.37 15.03
CA LEU A 361 -16.28 2.21 13.62
C LEU A 361 -16.95 3.32 12.78
N ILE A 362 -16.39 3.58 11.61
CA ILE A 362 -16.99 4.50 10.65
C ILE A 362 -17.87 3.66 9.72
N SER A 363 -19.09 4.09 9.45
CA SER A 363 -20.05 3.42 8.57
C SER A 363 -21.05 4.43 8.00
N GLU A 364 -21.91 3.99 7.10
CA GLU A 364 -23.19 4.63 6.79
C GLU A 364 -24.07 4.81 8.06
N PRO A 365 -24.98 5.80 8.09
CA PRO A 365 -25.95 5.96 9.16
C PRO A 365 -26.89 4.75 9.24
N LEU A 366 -27.40 4.43 10.44
CA LEU A 366 -28.33 3.31 10.66
C LEU A 366 -29.65 3.41 9.87
N THR A 367 -29.93 4.57 9.29
CA THR A 367 -31.14 4.87 8.50
C THR A 367 -30.93 4.74 6.99
N ALA A 368 -29.73 4.34 6.54
CA ALA A 368 -29.37 4.25 5.13
C ALA A 368 -28.50 3.02 4.87
N GLU A 369 -28.47 2.58 3.62
CA GLU A 369 -27.55 1.52 3.19
C GLU A 369 -26.24 2.11 2.67
N PHE A 370 -25.17 1.32 2.65
CA PHE A 370 -23.88 1.77 2.12
C PHE A 370 -23.98 2.18 0.64
N ASP A 371 -24.90 1.56 -0.12
CA ASP A 371 -25.22 1.89 -1.52
C ASP A 371 -25.93 3.25 -1.69
N ASP A 372 -26.47 3.84 -0.63
CA ASP A 372 -27.17 5.12 -0.68
C ASP A 372 -26.23 6.32 -0.53
N ILE A 373 -24.96 6.10 -0.18
CA ILE A 373 -23.94 7.16 -0.13
C ILE A 373 -23.81 7.81 -1.51
N LEU A 374 -23.92 9.13 -1.57
CA LEU A 374 -23.88 9.91 -2.81
C LEU A 374 -22.47 9.95 -3.43
N THR A 375 -22.39 10.08 -4.76
CA THR A 375 -21.10 10.17 -5.48
C THR A 375 -20.26 11.35 -5.00
N THR A 376 -20.88 12.50 -4.74
CA THR A 376 -20.21 13.69 -4.19
C THR A 376 -19.54 13.40 -2.85
N GLN A 377 -20.23 12.65 -1.98
CA GLN A 377 -19.71 12.25 -0.68
C GLN A 377 -18.62 11.19 -0.79
N ALA A 378 -18.78 10.22 -1.70
CA ALA A 378 -17.78 9.19 -1.98
C ALA A 378 -16.46 9.79 -2.46
N ASP A 379 -16.50 10.68 -3.45
CA ASP A 379 -15.31 11.34 -4.01
C ASP A 379 -14.53 12.10 -2.92
N LEU A 380 -15.24 12.83 -2.05
CA LEU A 380 -14.64 13.53 -0.90
C LEU A 380 -14.04 12.56 0.12
N CYS A 381 -14.77 11.52 0.49
CA CYS A 381 -14.29 10.52 1.45
C CYS A 381 -12.98 9.86 0.99
N ILE A 382 -12.89 9.52 -0.30
CA ILE A 382 -11.69 8.95 -0.91
C ILE A 382 -10.55 9.98 -0.93
N SER A 383 -10.83 11.24 -1.30
CA SER A 383 -9.78 12.25 -1.41
C SER A 383 -9.10 12.59 -0.08
N VAL A 384 -9.81 12.44 1.04
CA VAL A 384 -9.30 12.82 2.37
C VAL A 384 -8.74 11.66 3.19
N CYS A 385 -8.92 10.41 2.77
CA CYS A 385 -8.46 9.25 3.52
C CYS A 385 -6.91 9.24 3.60
N PRO A 386 -6.30 9.21 4.80
CA PRO A 386 -4.84 9.17 4.95
C PRO A 386 -4.25 7.76 4.78
N THR A 387 -5.10 6.75 4.55
CA THR A 387 -4.71 5.35 4.34
C THR A 387 -5.43 4.79 3.11
N GLY A 388 -5.21 3.52 2.77
CA GLY A 388 -5.96 2.83 1.72
C GLY A 388 -7.32 2.26 2.17
N ALA A 389 -7.96 2.85 3.17
CA ALA A 389 -9.25 2.34 3.68
C ALA A 389 -10.42 2.67 2.79
N LEU A 390 -10.44 3.87 2.22
CA LEU A 390 -11.47 4.35 1.29
C LEU A 390 -10.81 4.52 -0.09
N SER A 391 -11.40 3.90 -1.11
CA SER A 391 -10.90 3.97 -2.49
C SER A 391 -12.04 3.73 -3.48
N TYR A 392 -11.72 3.74 -4.77
CA TYR A 392 -12.64 3.27 -5.80
C TYR A 392 -12.50 1.75 -6.00
N PHE A 393 -13.64 1.07 -6.13
CA PHE A 393 -13.76 -0.36 -6.36
C PHE A 393 -13.32 -0.76 -7.78
N THR A 394 -13.67 0.06 -8.77
CA THR A 394 -13.26 -0.09 -10.17
C THR A 394 -12.40 1.08 -10.59
N GLY A 395 -11.43 0.83 -11.47
CA GLY A 395 -10.50 1.82 -12.00
C GLY A 395 -11.19 3.08 -12.53
N HIS A 396 -11.37 4.05 -11.64
CA HIS A 396 -11.35 5.45 -11.98
C HIS A 396 -10.09 6.01 -11.34
N ASN A 397 -8.98 5.83 -12.06
CA ASN A 397 -7.93 6.82 -12.05
C ASN A 397 -8.54 8.10 -12.65
N LYS A 398 -9.31 8.85 -11.85
CA LYS A 398 -9.21 10.30 -11.98
C LYS A 398 -7.80 10.59 -11.46
N THR A 399 -6.89 10.83 -12.39
CA THR A 399 -5.62 11.52 -12.13
C THR A 399 -5.88 12.57 -11.06
N ARG A 400 -5.24 12.39 -9.89
CA ARG A 400 -5.17 13.44 -8.87
C ARG A 400 -4.42 14.64 -9.42
#